data_AF-F3B2A6-F1
#
_entry.id   AF-F3B2A6-F1
#
_cell.length_a   1.000
_cell.length_b   1.000
_cell.length_c   1.000
_cell.angle_alpha   90.00
_cell.angle_beta   90.00
_cell.angle_gamma   90.00
#
_symmetry.space_group_name_H-M   'P 1'
#
loop_
_entity.id
_entity.type
_entity.pdbx_description
1 polymer ?
#
loop_
_entity_poly.entity_id
_entity_poly.type
_entity_poly.pdbx_seq_one_letter_code
_entity_poly.pdbx_strand_id
1 'polypeptide(L)'
;MELKEILNYIEEKHNIKEMNRWDSSSIMSRLCHPLTGKMIALIIRQWDSDSGMWMEHCDLKYDASLYDRMKSYIVEPLRMHGSNWIGICFNKDTESDYVFDIFDKAILQENPAENIIILDDTKSKLSFAETHATDKKSSGISENIEFLEPAEKKYILIQY
;
A
#
# COMPACT_ATOMS: atom_id res chain seq x y z
N MET A 1 21.43 -1.64 -1.96
CA MET A 1 20.24 -1.36 -2.78
C MET A 1 20.20 0.11 -3.17
N GLU A 2 19.83 0.43 -4.41
CA GLU A 2 19.51 1.79 -4.86
C GLU A 2 18.00 2.09 -4.75
N LEU A 3 17.61 3.36 -4.61
CA LEU A 3 16.19 3.76 -4.57
C LEU A 3 15.43 3.29 -5.83
N LYS A 4 16.10 3.30 -6.99
CA LYS A 4 15.50 2.85 -8.26
C LYS A 4 15.02 1.40 -8.19
N GLU A 5 15.72 0.53 -7.47
CA GLU A 5 15.33 -0.87 -7.33
C GLU A 5 13.98 -1.01 -6.60
N ILE A 6 13.77 -0.24 -5.53
CA ILE A 6 12.50 -0.29 -4.79
C ILE A 6 11.35 0.35 -5.57
N LEU A 7 11.63 1.43 -6.31
CA LEU A 7 10.62 2.05 -7.17
C LEU A 7 10.15 1.10 -8.27
N ASN A 8 11.09 0.42 -8.95
CA ASN A 8 10.76 -0.58 -9.95
C ASN A 8 9.95 -1.73 -9.35
N TYR A 9 10.39 -2.27 -8.21
CA TYR A 9 9.70 -3.36 -7.52
C TYR A 9 8.24 -3.01 -7.18
N ILE A 10 8.03 -1.82 -6.62
CA ILE A 10 6.70 -1.36 -6.19
C ILE A 10 5.81 -1.05 -7.39
N GLU A 11 6.37 -0.49 -8.47
CA GLU A 11 5.63 -0.27 -9.71
C GLU A 11 5.20 -1.60 -10.34
N GLU A 12 6.12 -2.56 -10.45
CA GLU A 12 5.86 -3.87 -11.06
C GLU A 12 4.88 -4.72 -10.26
N LYS A 13 5.05 -4.79 -8.93
CA LYS A 13 4.26 -5.68 -8.07
C LYS A 13 2.92 -5.07 -7.63
N HIS A 14 2.91 -3.77 -7.31
CA HIS A 14 1.77 -3.11 -6.67
C HIS A 14 1.11 -2.05 -7.56
N ASN A 15 1.64 -1.81 -8.76
CA ASN A 15 1.16 -0.76 -9.67
C ASN A 15 1.12 0.63 -9.01
N ILE A 16 2.09 0.90 -8.13
CA ILE A 16 2.26 2.18 -7.46
C ILE A 16 3.42 2.92 -8.13
N LYS A 17 3.11 4.09 -8.68
CA LYS A 17 4.09 4.94 -9.35
C LYS A 17 4.53 6.08 -8.44
N GLU A 18 5.77 6.51 -8.64
CA GLU A 18 6.28 7.73 -8.04
C GLU A 18 5.45 8.95 -8.48
N MET A 19 4.93 9.71 -7.52
CA MET A 19 4.16 10.93 -7.74
C MET A 19 4.97 12.14 -7.29
N ASN A 20 5.46 12.92 -8.25
CA ASN A 20 6.16 14.18 -7.97
C ASN A 20 5.20 15.22 -7.37
N ARG A 21 5.74 16.11 -6.52
CA ARG A 21 5.12 17.42 -6.33
C ARG A 21 5.17 18.17 -7.65
N TRP A 22 4.24 19.10 -7.83
CA TRP A 22 3.92 19.81 -9.07
C TRP A 22 5.08 20.55 -9.79
N ASP A 23 6.33 20.40 -9.37
CA ASP A 23 7.54 20.92 -9.99
C ASP A 23 8.62 19.84 -10.21
N SER A 24 9.23 19.83 -11.40
CA SER A 24 10.32 18.90 -11.77
C SER A 24 11.62 19.10 -10.96
N SER A 25 11.69 20.15 -10.15
CA SER A 25 12.77 20.46 -9.20
C SER A 25 12.55 19.89 -7.80
N SER A 26 11.44 19.21 -7.54
CA SER A 26 11.17 18.69 -6.20
C SER A 26 12.18 17.59 -5.84
N ILE A 27 13.01 17.91 -4.85
CA ILE A 27 13.83 16.95 -4.09
C ILE A 27 12.99 15.90 -3.34
N MET A 28 11.65 15.93 -3.48
CA MET A 28 10.73 15.05 -2.79
C MET A 28 9.58 14.59 -3.70
N SER A 29 9.25 13.31 -3.61
CA SER A 29 8.10 12.72 -4.28
C SER A 29 7.41 11.73 -3.33
N ARG A 30 6.27 11.18 -3.74
CA ARG A 30 5.45 10.34 -2.88
C ARG A 30 5.05 9.05 -3.58
N LEU A 31 4.89 8.01 -2.78
CA LEU A 31 4.19 6.79 -3.15
C LEU A 31 2.86 6.78 -2.40
N CYS A 32 1.78 6.61 -3.15
CA CYS A 32 0.42 6.57 -2.60
C CYS A 32 -0.25 5.26 -2.96
N HIS A 33 -1.03 4.71 -2.03
CA HIS A 33 -1.79 3.50 -2.25
C HIS A 33 -2.81 3.74 -3.38
N PRO A 34 -2.91 2.85 -4.39
CA PRO A 34 -3.65 3.14 -5.60
C PRO A 34 -5.17 3.20 -5.35
N LEU A 35 -5.66 2.38 -4.42
CA LEU A 35 -7.09 2.36 -4.05
C LEU A 35 -7.48 3.47 -3.06
N THR A 36 -6.73 3.64 -1.96
CA THR A 36 -7.12 4.56 -0.88
C THR A 36 -6.59 5.98 -1.06
N GLY A 37 -5.62 6.19 -1.95
CA GLY A 37 -4.93 7.46 -2.15
C GLY A 37 -4.05 7.89 -0.97
N LYS A 38 -3.98 7.09 0.10
CA LYS A 38 -3.17 7.40 1.29
C LYS A 38 -1.69 7.26 0.95
N MET A 39 -0.89 8.14 1.53
CA MET A 39 0.56 8.10 1.37
C MET A 39 1.14 6.90 2.11
N ILE A 40 1.96 6.13 1.40
CA ILE A 40 2.75 5.01 1.94
C ILE A 40 4.16 5.48 2.25
N ALA A 41 4.75 6.28 1.37
CA ALA A 41 6.12 6.72 1.50
C ALA A 41 6.33 8.13 0.95
N LEU A 42 7.24 8.87 1.59
CA LEU A 42 7.84 10.08 1.06
C LEU A 42 9.26 9.74 0.62
N ILE A 43 9.57 9.98 -0.65
CA ILE A 43 10.91 9.84 -1.21
C ILE A 43 11.60 11.19 -1.13
N ILE A 44 12.88 11.20 -0.74
CA ILE A 44 13.70 12.38 -0.54
C ILE A 44 15.04 12.18 -1.25
N ARG A 45 15.40 13.11 -2.14
CA ARG A 45 16.67 13.16 -2.85
C ARG A 45 17.34 14.49 -2.55
N GLN A 46 18.29 14.50 -1.62
CA GLN A 46 18.92 15.75 -1.18
C GLN A 46 20.44 15.67 -1.27
N TRP A 47 21.06 16.80 -1.56
CA TRP A 47 22.51 16.93 -1.48
C TRP A 47 22.94 16.96 -0.02
N ASP A 48 23.82 16.05 0.37
CA ASP A 48 24.51 16.11 1.66
C ASP A 48 25.86 16.82 1.48
N SER A 49 25.98 18.00 2.07
CA SER A 49 27.20 18.80 2.00
C SER A 49 28.38 18.16 2.72
N ASP A 50 28.12 17.32 3.73
CA ASP A 50 29.16 16.76 4.58
C ASP A 50 29.86 15.59 3.88
N SER A 51 29.09 14.70 3.24
CA SER A 51 29.64 13.65 2.39
C SER A 51 29.98 14.11 0.97
N GLY A 52 29.41 15.23 0.50
CA GLY A 52 29.54 15.70 -0.87
C GLY A 52 28.84 14.77 -1.87
N MET A 53 27.77 14.11 -1.45
CA MET A 53 27.03 13.12 -2.24
C MET A 53 25.53 13.42 -2.24
N TRP A 54 24.85 12.98 -3.31
CA TRP A 54 23.40 12.90 -3.30
C TRP A 54 22.97 11.73 -2.41
N MET A 55 22.09 12.03 -1.47
CA MET A 55 21.49 11.05 -0.58
C MET A 55 20.08 10.75 -1.05
N GLU A 56 19.80 9.45 -1.22
CA GLU A 56 18.46 8.94 -1.47
C GLU A 56 17.91 8.33 -0.19
N HIS A 57 16.75 8.83 0.22
CA HIS A 57 16.12 8.48 1.47
C HIS A 57 14.62 8.28 1.27
N CYS A 58 13.98 7.47 2.12
CA CYS A 58 12.54 7.36 2.19
C CYS A 58 12.03 7.38 3.63
N ASP A 59 11.04 8.23 3.91
CA ASP A 59 10.20 8.07 5.09
C ASP A 59 9.05 7.13 4.73
N LEU A 60 9.08 5.91 5.27
CA LEU A 60 8.08 4.87 5.05
C LEU A 60 7.07 4.87 6.20
N LYS A 61 5.78 4.83 5.87
CA LYS A 61 4.70 4.70 6.83
C LYS A 61 4.63 3.25 7.32
N TYR A 62 5.38 2.96 8.37
CA TYR A 62 5.49 1.65 8.97
C TYR A 62 5.71 1.81 10.48
N ASP A 63 5.08 0.96 11.29
CA ASP A 63 5.16 1.06 12.74
C ASP A 63 6.59 0.79 13.23
N ALA A 64 7.15 1.76 13.94
CA ALA A 64 8.54 1.72 14.36
C ALA A 64 8.87 0.65 15.41
N SER A 65 7.85 0.05 16.02
CA SER A 65 7.98 -1.06 16.96
C SER A 65 8.11 -2.43 16.28
N LEU A 66 7.79 -2.52 14.98
CA LEU A 66 7.69 -3.79 14.24
C LEU A 66 8.96 -4.18 13.47
N TYR A 67 10.02 -3.37 13.49
CA TYR A 67 11.20 -3.57 12.64
C TYR A 67 12.51 -3.72 13.44
N ASP A 68 13.52 -4.29 12.79
CA ASP A 68 14.85 -4.45 13.36
C ASP A 68 15.63 -3.13 13.35
N ARG A 69 15.67 -2.47 14.52
CA ARG A 69 16.45 -1.24 14.74
C ARG A 69 17.97 -1.44 14.67
N MET A 70 18.46 -2.67 14.54
CA MET A 70 19.89 -2.94 14.41
C MET A 70 20.41 -2.77 12.96
N LYS A 71 19.52 -2.61 11.97
CA LYS A 71 19.91 -2.33 10.59
C LYS A 71 20.36 -0.89 10.45
N SER A 72 21.62 -0.66 10.07
CA SER A 72 22.24 0.67 9.96
C SER A 72 21.57 1.61 8.95
N TYR A 73 20.86 1.06 7.96
CA TYR A 73 20.12 1.81 6.95
C TYR A 73 18.69 2.14 7.37
N ILE A 74 18.21 1.63 8.51
CA ILE A 74 16.95 2.06 9.11
C ILE A 74 17.26 3.12 10.17
N VAL A 75 16.70 4.31 9.97
CA VAL A 75 17.03 5.51 10.73
C VAL A 75 15.74 6.24 11.14
N GLU A 76 15.88 7.33 11.88
CA GLU A 76 14.75 8.22 12.14
C GLU A 76 14.25 8.86 10.83
N PRO A 77 12.93 9.04 10.65
CA PRO A 77 12.38 9.71 9.48
C PRO A 77 12.86 11.17 9.40
N LEU A 78 13.16 11.64 8.19
CA LEU A 78 13.72 12.98 7.97
C LEU A 78 12.66 14.09 7.97
N ARG A 79 11.45 13.80 7.49
CA ARG A 79 10.39 14.79 7.26
C ARG A 79 9.07 14.42 7.90
N MET A 80 8.74 13.13 7.92
CA MET A 80 7.55 12.62 8.55
C MET A 80 7.77 12.46 10.05
N HIS A 81 6.67 12.52 10.81
CA HIS A 81 6.70 12.49 12.27
C HIS A 81 5.66 11.52 12.82
N GLY A 82 5.90 11.02 14.03
CA GLY A 82 5.03 10.07 14.72
C GLY A 82 5.60 8.65 14.72
N SER A 83 5.02 7.77 15.53
CA SER A 83 5.52 6.40 15.75
C SER A 83 5.25 5.43 14.59
N ASN A 84 4.53 5.88 13.56
CA ASN A 84 4.16 5.09 12.39
C ASN A 84 4.99 5.44 11.15
N TRP A 85 6.18 6.02 11.36
CA TRP A 85 7.12 6.34 10.30
C TRP A 85 8.51 5.86 10.65
N ILE A 86 9.22 5.38 9.63
CA ILE A 86 10.62 4.99 9.71
C ILE A 86 11.36 5.65 8.56
N GLY A 87 12.62 6.02 8.79
CA GLY A 87 13.52 6.47 7.72
C GLY A 87 14.30 5.29 7.14
N ILE A 88 14.48 5.28 5.84
CA ILE A 88 15.33 4.31 5.12
C ILE A 88 16.35 5.10 4.31
N CYS A 89 17.62 4.92 4.61
CA CYS A 89 18.73 5.50 3.85
C CYS A 89 19.26 4.45 2.86
N PHE A 90 19.04 4.66 1.56
CA PHE A 90 19.48 3.69 0.54
C PHE A 90 20.99 3.80 0.32
N ASN A 91 21.68 2.67 0.46
CA ASN A 91 23.12 2.58 0.24
C ASN A 91 23.52 1.13 -0.12
N LYS A 92 24.83 0.90 -0.28
CA LYS A 92 25.39 -0.40 -0.64
C LYS A 92 25.12 -1.52 0.39
N ASP A 93 24.92 -1.17 1.65
CA ASP A 93 24.69 -2.11 2.75
C ASP A 93 23.18 -2.37 2.97
N THR A 94 22.30 -1.67 2.25
CA THR A 94 20.85 -1.89 2.29
C THR A 94 20.49 -3.24 1.67
N GLU A 95 19.87 -4.10 2.47
CA GLU A 95 19.40 -5.43 2.07
C GLU A 95 18.05 -5.35 1.35
N SER A 96 18.04 -5.61 0.04
CA SER A 96 16.84 -5.45 -0.80
C SER A 96 15.67 -6.31 -0.35
N ASP A 97 15.88 -7.59 -0.01
CA ASP A 97 14.81 -8.51 0.40
C ASP A 97 14.06 -8.01 1.64
N TYR A 98 14.79 -7.46 2.61
CA TYR A 98 14.20 -6.88 3.82
C TYR A 98 13.40 -5.62 3.50
N VAL A 99 13.95 -4.73 2.66
CA VAL A 99 13.26 -3.50 2.25
C VAL A 99 11.99 -3.83 1.46
N PHE A 100 12.02 -4.81 0.56
CA PHE A 100 10.83 -5.26 -0.17
C PHE A 100 9.74 -5.76 0.77
N ASP A 101 10.09 -6.61 1.74
CA ASP A 101 9.14 -7.16 2.72
C ASP A 101 8.46 -6.08 3.58
N ILE A 102 9.20 -5.09 4.08
CA ILE A 102 8.60 -4.00 4.87
C ILE A 102 7.73 -3.08 4.01
N PHE A 103 8.07 -2.87 2.75
CA PHE A 103 7.23 -2.10 1.83
C PHE A 103 5.92 -2.84 1.50
N ASP A 104 5.99 -4.15 1.25
CA ASP A 104 4.79 -4.99 1.08
C ASP A 104 3.85 -4.84 2.29
N LYS A 105 4.40 -4.97 3.49
CA LYS A 105 3.62 -4.85 4.73
C LYS A 105 3.04 -3.45 4.93
N ALA A 106 3.80 -2.40 4.64
CA ALA A 106 3.31 -1.02 4.70
C ALA A 106 2.16 -0.76 3.73
N ILE A 107 2.26 -1.29 2.50
CA ILE A 107 1.20 -1.21 1.48
C ILE A 107 -0.07 -1.90 1.98
N LEU A 108 0.07 -3.14 2.48
CA LEU A 108 -1.05 -3.90 3.04
C LEU A 108 -1.72 -3.13 4.18
N GLN A 109 -0.97 -2.58 5.13
CA GLN A 109 -1.51 -1.82 6.27
C GLN A 109 -2.36 -0.61 5.85
N GLU A 110 -2.02 0.05 4.72
CA GLU A 110 -2.78 1.19 4.21
C GLU A 110 -4.08 0.81 3.48
N ASN A 111 -4.32 -0.49 3.26
CA ASN A 111 -5.59 -1.05 2.78
C ASN A 111 -6.18 -2.13 3.72
N PRO A 112 -6.74 -1.74 4.88
CA PRO A 112 -7.28 -2.69 5.85
C PRO A 112 -8.43 -3.55 5.33
N ALA A 113 -9.15 -3.11 4.29
CA ALA A 113 -10.32 -3.80 3.76
C ALA A 113 -9.97 -5.15 3.10
N GLU A 114 -8.75 -5.31 2.60
CA GLU A 114 -8.24 -6.59 2.07
C GLU A 114 -7.49 -7.42 3.13
N ASN A 115 -7.17 -6.84 4.29
CA ASN A 115 -6.48 -7.54 5.40
C ASN A 115 -7.43 -8.32 6.31
N ILE A 116 -8.73 -8.37 6.03
CA ILE A 116 -9.66 -9.22 6.76
C ILE A 116 -9.50 -10.66 6.25
N ILE A 117 -8.44 -11.34 6.69
CA ILE A 117 -8.43 -12.80 6.73
C ILE A 117 -9.11 -13.18 8.04
N ILE A 118 -10.38 -13.58 7.98
CA ILE A 118 -11.04 -14.22 9.12
C ILE A 118 -10.41 -15.61 9.28
N LEU A 119 -9.41 -15.73 10.15
CA LEU A 119 -8.97 -17.03 10.67
C LEU A 119 -9.96 -17.45 11.75
N ASP A 120 -11.10 -18.03 11.34
CA ASP A 120 -11.99 -18.72 12.26
C ASP A 120 -11.46 -20.14 12.46
N ASP A 121 -10.77 -20.36 13.58
CA ASP A 121 -10.06 -21.60 13.90
C ASP A 121 -11.02 -22.68 14.46
N THR A 122 -12.23 -22.78 13.89
CA THR A 122 -13.16 -23.85 14.21
C THR A 122 -13.82 -24.42 12.94
N LYS A 123 -13.21 -25.51 12.46
CA LYS A 123 -13.83 -26.64 11.75
C LYS A 123 -15.04 -26.32 10.85
N SER A 124 -14.80 -26.49 9.54
CA SER A 124 -15.67 -27.11 8.52
C SER A 124 -16.30 -26.22 7.42
N LYS A 125 -16.08 -26.72 6.20
CA LYS A 125 -16.77 -26.49 4.91
C LYS A 125 -16.68 -25.07 4.31
N LEU A 126 -15.91 -25.00 3.22
CA LEU A 126 -16.02 -24.01 2.17
C LEU A 126 -17.49 -23.83 1.74
N SER A 127 -18.03 -22.65 1.99
CA SER A 127 -19.17 -22.12 1.25
C SER A 127 -18.88 -20.67 0.91
N PHE A 128 -18.77 -20.37 -0.39
CA PHE A 128 -18.72 -19.01 -0.88
C PHE A 128 -20.10 -18.36 -0.66
N ALA A 129 -20.11 -17.24 0.05
CA ALA A 129 -21.27 -16.37 0.15
C ALA A 129 -20.85 -14.98 -0.35
N GLU A 130 -21.10 -14.70 -1.63
CA GLU A 130 -21.30 -13.32 -2.08
C GLU A 130 -22.56 -12.80 -1.40
N THR A 131 -22.47 -11.69 -0.68
CA THR A 131 -23.68 -11.01 -0.21
C THR A 131 -23.58 -9.51 -0.47
N HIS A 132 -24.37 -9.06 -1.45
CA HIS A 132 -24.80 -7.67 -1.54
C HIS A 132 -25.67 -7.32 -0.31
N ALA A 133 -25.44 -6.15 0.28
CA ALA A 133 -26.31 -5.52 1.26
C ALA A 133 -27.73 -5.31 0.67
N THR A 134 -28.86 -5.39 1.38
CA THR A 134 -29.21 -4.63 2.61
C THR A 134 -30.38 -5.27 3.39
N ASP A 135 -30.30 -5.16 4.72
CA ASP A 135 -31.33 -4.93 5.74
C ASP A 135 -32.70 -5.67 5.81
N LYS A 136 -32.89 -6.25 7.01
CA LYS A 136 -34.10 -6.41 7.85
C LYS A 136 -35.17 -7.45 7.47
N LYS A 137 -35.08 -8.57 8.23
CA LYS A 137 -36.11 -9.10 9.15
C LYS A 137 -37.50 -9.42 8.55
N SER A 138 -37.71 -10.68 8.16
CA SER A 138 -38.73 -11.55 8.79
C SER A 138 -38.82 -12.93 8.11
N SER A 139 -39.27 -13.87 8.93
CA SER A 139 -39.61 -15.28 8.72
C SER A 139 -40.26 -15.70 7.39
N GLY A 140 -39.93 -16.92 6.93
CA GLY A 140 -40.92 -17.84 6.38
C GLY A 140 -40.68 -18.39 4.96
N ILE A 141 -39.93 -19.50 4.88
CA ILE A 141 -40.18 -20.76 4.13
C ILE A 141 -40.64 -20.72 2.64
N SER A 142 -39.78 -21.38 1.83
CA SER A 142 -39.96 -22.25 0.64
C SER A 142 -40.28 -21.73 -0.77
N GLU A 143 -39.25 -21.88 -1.60
CA GLU A 143 -39.12 -22.67 -2.86
C GLU A 143 -39.81 -22.28 -4.18
N ASN A 144 -38.98 -22.43 -5.24
CA ASN A 144 -39.21 -22.41 -6.70
C ASN A 144 -39.19 -20.99 -7.30
N ILE A 145 -38.43 -20.66 -8.35
CA ILE A 145 -38.60 -21.09 -9.76
C ILE A 145 -37.48 -20.49 -10.64
N GLU A 146 -37.08 -21.26 -11.66
CA GLU A 146 -36.50 -20.96 -13.01
C GLU A 146 -35.41 -19.91 -13.28
N PHE A 147 -34.43 -20.37 -14.09
CA PHE A 147 -33.46 -19.57 -14.84
C PHE A 147 -34.14 -18.71 -15.93
N LEU A 148 -33.83 -17.40 -15.95
CA LEU A 148 -33.98 -16.53 -17.12
C LEU A 148 -32.74 -15.63 -17.23
N GLU A 149 -32.15 -15.56 -18.43
CA GLU A 149 -30.94 -14.80 -18.75
C GLU A 149 -31.07 -13.29 -18.52
N PRO A 150 -29.99 -12.57 -18.18
CA PRO A 150 -30.06 -11.13 -17.97
C PRO A 150 -30.03 -10.35 -19.29
N ALA A 151 -31.05 -9.53 -19.49
CA ALA A 151 -31.16 -8.56 -20.58
C ALA A 151 -30.15 -7.40 -20.46
N GLU A 152 -29.71 -6.91 -21.62
CA GLU A 152 -28.69 -5.87 -21.85
C GLU A 152 -28.92 -4.56 -21.08
N LYS A 153 -27.86 -4.04 -20.45
CA LYS A 153 -27.86 -2.69 -19.84
C LYS A 153 -27.52 -1.63 -20.89
N LYS A 154 -28.47 -0.73 -21.17
CA LYS A 154 -28.24 0.54 -21.89
C LYS A 154 -27.45 1.52 -21.02
N TYR A 155 -26.32 2.00 -21.54
CA TYR A 155 -25.57 3.13 -20.98
C TYR A 155 -26.21 4.45 -21.43
N ILE A 156 -26.52 5.34 -20.50
CA ILE A 156 -26.85 6.74 -20.79
C ILE A 156 -25.55 7.54 -20.65
N LEU A 157 -25.01 7.98 -21.78
CA LEU A 157 -23.96 9.00 -21.86
C LEU A 157 -24.59 10.38 -21.62
N ILE A 158 -24.12 11.07 -20.58
CA ILE A 158 -24.38 12.51 -20.42
C ILE A 158 -23.19 13.23 -21.07
N GLN A 159 -23.45 13.95 -22.16
CA GLN A 159 -22.48 14.82 -22.82
C GLN A 159 -22.44 16.18 -22.11
N TYR A 160 -21.24 16.74 -21.98
CA TYR A 160 -21.01 18.17 -21.73
C TYR A 160 -21.01 18.93 -23.05
#